data_AF-A0A6I8V320-F1
#
_entry.id   AF-A0A6I8V320-F1
#
_cell.length_a   1.000
_cell.length_b   1.000
_cell.length_c   1.000
_cell.angle_alpha   90.00
_cell.angle_beta   90.00
_cell.angle_gamma   90.00
#
_symmetry.space_group_name_H-M   'P 1'
#
loop_
_entity.id
_entity.type
_entity.pdbx_description
1 polymer ?
#
loop_
_entity_poly.entity_id
_entity_poly.type
_entity_poly.pdbx_seq_one_letter_code
_entity_poly.pdbx_strand_id
1 'polypeptide(L)'
;MSHPVEAQTRPRKYPFVHMRIADHSVLDSIEGRHVCRLCNRSRKFFCYSCHIPVEELEKLLPRLGLPLQIDIIKHKKEIDGKSTAVHAAVLAPEHVRIHTYPDIPDYRLDKDVVLIFPSAKSLTVPQLFERNVQLKIDDNYGLPKGHHMGTMLRRRVDEIEVLEDQPETTSKRSYTYGNLPVRRAVFIDSTWNQSRGIYADERVRGLRTVVLQNRLSQFWRHQRGSPRWYLATIEAIHQFVLEVHVNAWGLNSAYRGLDNLEITEGFHQLAAPLTREAPSEDVERESPYNGQYDNLLYFFANMYDLIHKYYDHNDLISYRRPI
;
A
#
# COMPACT_ATOMS: atom_id res chain seq x y z
N MET A 1 -42.26 -11.56 -9.94
CA MET A 1 -41.63 -10.24 -10.04
C MET A 1 -41.38 -9.76 -8.63
N SER A 2 -40.19 -10.03 -8.09
CA SER A 2 -39.78 -9.58 -6.75
C SER A 2 -39.16 -8.19 -6.87
N HIS A 3 -39.63 -7.28 -6.03
CA HIS A 3 -39.19 -5.89 -5.96
C HIS A 3 -37.66 -5.78 -5.83
N PRO A 4 -37.04 -4.77 -6.46
CA PRO A 4 -35.64 -4.46 -6.20
C PRO A 4 -35.51 -3.99 -4.75
N VAL A 5 -34.64 -4.64 -3.99
CA VAL A 5 -34.16 -4.12 -2.71
C VAL A 5 -33.55 -2.76 -3.01
N GLU A 6 -34.17 -1.69 -2.49
CA GLU A 6 -33.59 -0.35 -2.50
C GLU A 6 -32.19 -0.44 -1.89
N ALA A 7 -31.17 -0.34 -2.74
CA ALA A 7 -29.82 -0.13 -2.31
C ALA A 7 -29.79 1.24 -1.63
N GLN A 8 -29.80 1.26 -0.29
CA GLN A 8 -29.65 2.48 0.49
C GLN A 8 -28.41 3.22 0.00
N THR A 9 -28.61 4.28 -0.78
CA THR A 9 -27.58 5.22 -1.20
C THR A 9 -27.18 6.08 -0.01
N ARG A 10 -26.42 5.51 0.93
CA ARG A 10 -25.62 6.33 1.83
C ARG A 10 -24.55 7.01 0.96
N PRO A 11 -24.46 8.35 0.93
CA PRO A 11 -23.36 9.01 0.25
C PRO A 11 -22.05 8.51 0.89
N ARG A 12 -21.22 7.84 0.10
CA ARG A 12 -19.92 7.37 0.58
C ARG A 12 -19.06 8.58 0.93
N LYS A 13 -18.46 8.53 2.12
CA LYS A 13 -17.62 9.62 2.64
C LYS A 13 -16.33 9.72 1.81
N TYR A 14 -15.75 10.91 1.72
CA TYR A 14 -14.46 11.11 1.07
C TYR A 14 -13.37 10.25 1.74
N PRO A 15 -12.69 9.35 1.00
CA PRO A 15 -11.83 8.33 1.59
C PRO A 15 -10.59 8.89 2.30
N PHE A 16 -10.08 10.03 1.85
CA PHE A 16 -8.86 10.64 2.39
C PHE A 16 -9.13 11.76 3.40
N VAL A 17 -10.35 11.84 3.93
CA VAL A 17 -10.67 12.84 4.96
C VAL A 17 -9.78 12.62 6.19
N HIS A 18 -9.35 13.70 6.83
CA HIS A 18 -8.49 13.70 8.02
C HIS A 18 -7.09 13.09 7.84
N MET A 19 -6.75 12.60 6.64
CA MET A 19 -5.36 12.27 6.31
C MET A 19 -4.54 13.55 6.15
N ARG A 20 -3.26 13.50 6.54
CA ARG A 20 -2.29 14.58 6.39
C ARG A 20 -1.68 14.62 4.99
N ILE A 21 -2.55 14.71 3.99
CA ILE A 21 -2.13 14.92 2.60
C ILE A 21 -1.97 16.43 2.38
N ALA A 22 -0.83 16.84 1.84
CA ALA A 22 -0.56 18.22 1.47
C ALA A 22 -1.55 18.68 0.40
N ASP A 23 -1.88 19.97 0.42
CA ASP A 23 -2.77 20.56 -0.59
C ASP A 23 -2.22 20.33 -2.00
N HIS A 24 -3.02 19.67 -2.83
CA HIS A 24 -2.66 19.33 -4.19
C HIS A 24 -3.29 20.27 -5.23
N SER A 25 -3.91 21.38 -4.81
CA SER A 25 -4.48 22.39 -5.71
C SER A 25 -3.45 22.98 -6.69
N VAL A 26 -2.17 22.99 -6.30
CA VAL A 26 -1.05 23.40 -7.18
C VAL A 26 -0.93 22.53 -8.43
N LEU A 27 -1.46 21.31 -8.44
CA LEU A 27 -1.49 20.47 -9.65
C LEU A 27 -2.49 20.99 -10.69
N ASP A 28 -3.49 21.76 -10.27
CA ASP A 28 -4.50 22.33 -11.17
C ASP A 28 -3.98 23.57 -11.92
N SER A 29 -2.89 24.20 -11.44
CA SER A 29 -2.24 25.31 -12.15
C SER A 29 -1.35 24.86 -13.30
N ILE A 30 -1.05 23.56 -13.40
CA ILE A 30 -0.20 23.00 -14.47
C ILE A 30 -1.03 22.85 -15.75
N GLU A 31 -0.79 23.77 -16.69
CA GLU A 31 -1.44 23.77 -18.01
C GLU A 31 -0.71 22.89 -19.02
N GLY A 32 -1.47 22.04 -19.72
CA GLY A 32 -0.92 21.26 -20.83
C GLY A 32 0.04 20.13 -20.40
N ARG A 33 1.10 19.93 -21.18
CA ARG A 33 2.11 18.88 -20.96
C ARG A 33 3.49 19.44 -21.23
N HIS A 34 4.45 19.00 -20.43
CA HIS A 34 5.84 19.45 -20.44
C HIS A 34 6.77 18.33 -20.91
N VAL A 35 7.94 18.71 -21.41
CA VAL A 35 8.95 17.76 -21.89
C VAL A 35 9.82 17.31 -20.71
N CYS A 36 9.95 16.00 -20.50
CA CYS A 36 10.83 15.48 -19.47
C CYS A 36 12.30 15.78 -19.80
N ARG A 37 13.02 16.41 -18.86
CA ARG A 37 14.44 16.80 -19.00
C ARG A 37 15.44 15.65 -19.19
N LEU A 38 15.03 14.39 -19.00
CA LEU A 38 15.91 13.22 -19.14
C LEU A 38 15.61 12.37 -20.38
N CYS A 39 14.34 12.16 -20.72
CA CYS A 39 13.94 11.29 -21.84
C CYS A 39 13.19 12.00 -22.97
N ASN A 40 13.00 13.32 -22.87
CA ASN A 40 12.31 14.16 -23.85
C ASN A 40 10.84 13.77 -24.17
N ARG A 41 10.22 12.92 -23.34
CA ARG A 41 8.82 12.53 -23.51
C ARG A 41 7.88 13.57 -22.88
N SER A 42 6.72 13.79 -23.51
CA SER A 42 5.65 14.69 -23.02
C SER A 42 4.92 14.11 -21.81
N ARG A 43 4.78 14.89 -20.73
CA ARG A 43 4.25 14.48 -19.41
C ARG A 43 3.44 15.61 -18.77
N LYS A 44 2.42 15.27 -17.98
CA LYS A 44 1.61 16.27 -17.26
C LYS A 44 2.27 16.67 -15.93
N PHE A 45 2.38 15.74 -14.97
CA PHE A 45 2.88 16.05 -13.62
C PHE A 45 4.29 15.50 -13.34
N PHE A 46 4.59 14.31 -13.88
CA PHE A 46 5.85 13.62 -13.65
C PHE A 46 6.13 12.64 -14.79
N CYS A 47 7.39 12.26 -14.93
CA CYS A 47 7.82 11.28 -15.91
C CYS A 47 7.64 9.85 -15.41
N TYR A 48 6.84 9.07 -16.12
CA TYR A 48 6.56 7.67 -15.78
C TYR A 48 7.76 6.72 -15.93
N SER A 49 8.82 7.14 -16.61
CA SER A 49 9.99 6.30 -16.91
C SER A 49 11.25 6.78 -16.16
N CYS A 50 11.40 8.10 -16.03
CA CYS A 50 12.53 8.70 -15.32
C CYS A 50 12.24 8.96 -13.84
N HIS A 51 10.97 8.86 -13.44
CA HIS A 51 10.50 9.04 -12.06
C HIS A 51 10.87 10.39 -11.44
N ILE A 52 10.91 11.43 -12.29
CA ILE A 52 11.14 12.81 -11.86
C ILE A 52 9.89 13.66 -12.09
N PRO A 53 9.63 14.67 -11.25
CA PRO A 53 8.55 15.61 -11.50
C PRO A 53 8.83 16.47 -12.75
N VAL A 54 7.77 17.08 -13.28
CA VAL A 54 7.93 18.23 -14.17
C VAL A 54 8.60 19.37 -13.39
N GLU A 55 9.46 20.13 -14.07
CA GLU A 55 10.35 21.13 -13.46
C GLU A 55 9.59 22.14 -12.59
N GLU A 56 8.45 22.63 -13.06
CA GLU A 56 7.59 23.58 -12.34
C GLU A 56 7.08 23.03 -10.99
N LEU A 57 6.93 21.70 -10.87
CA LEU A 57 6.48 21.04 -9.66
C LEU A 57 7.63 20.61 -8.73
N GLU A 58 8.89 20.59 -9.20
CA GLU A 58 10.00 19.97 -8.47
C GLU A 58 10.22 20.51 -7.05
N LYS A 59 9.94 21.80 -6.85
CA LYS A 59 10.05 22.51 -5.56
C LYS A 59 8.73 22.59 -4.78
N LEU A 60 7.61 22.24 -5.40
CA LEU A 60 6.27 22.40 -4.83
C LEU A 60 5.72 21.08 -4.28
N LEU A 61 6.23 19.95 -4.74
CA LEU A 61 5.79 18.64 -4.27
C LEU A 61 6.29 18.35 -2.85
N PRO A 62 5.47 17.68 -2.01
CA PRO A 62 5.95 17.20 -0.72
C PRO A 62 7.06 16.16 -0.92
N ARG A 63 8.09 16.23 -0.08
CA ARG A 63 9.18 15.25 -0.02
C ARG A 63 8.97 14.34 1.18
N LEU A 64 9.18 13.04 0.96
CA LEU A 64 8.94 12.01 1.97
C LEU A 64 10.22 11.26 2.32
N GLY A 65 10.47 11.15 3.62
CA GLY A 65 11.37 10.16 4.20
C GLY A 65 10.59 8.90 4.56
N LEU A 66 11.13 7.73 4.24
CA LEU A 66 10.51 6.44 4.58
C LEU A 66 11.37 5.70 5.62
N PRO A 67 10.78 4.82 6.44
CA PRO A 67 11.51 4.09 7.48
C PRO A 67 12.43 2.99 6.92
N LEU A 68 12.30 2.67 5.64
CA LEU A 68 13.02 1.60 4.95
C LEU A 68 13.12 1.89 3.45
N GLN A 69 13.96 1.12 2.75
CA GLN A 69 14.09 1.19 1.30
C GLN A 69 12.97 0.40 0.61
N ILE A 70 12.50 0.87 -0.53
CA ILE A 70 11.43 0.22 -1.31
C ILE A 70 11.91 0.01 -2.73
N ASP A 71 11.95 -1.25 -3.15
CA ASP A 71 12.23 -1.61 -4.54
C ASP A 71 10.95 -2.11 -5.19
N ILE A 72 10.60 -1.57 -6.35
CA ILE A 72 9.40 -1.94 -7.09
C ILE A 72 9.85 -2.61 -8.38
N ILE A 73 9.55 -3.90 -8.52
CA ILE A 73 9.79 -4.65 -9.74
C ILE A 73 8.60 -4.47 -10.67
N LYS A 74 8.76 -3.61 -11.66
CA LYS A 74 7.76 -3.35 -12.69
C LYS A 74 7.87 -4.36 -13.81
N HIS A 75 6.76 -4.99 -14.19
CA HIS A 75 6.71 -5.84 -15.37
C HIS A 75 6.78 -5.00 -16.66
N LYS A 76 7.59 -5.43 -17.64
CA LYS A 76 7.82 -4.68 -18.89
C LYS A 76 6.57 -4.42 -19.75
N LYS A 77 5.52 -5.23 -19.59
CA LYS A 77 4.23 -5.04 -20.30
C LYS A 77 3.25 -4.13 -19.55
N GLU A 78 3.59 -3.69 -18.34
CA GLU A 78 2.74 -2.78 -17.58
C GLU A 78 2.77 -1.39 -18.21
N ILE A 79 1.60 -0.75 -18.33
CA ILE A 79 1.47 0.54 -19.01
C ILE A 79 1.95 1.63 -18.05
N ASP A 80 3.06 2.30 -18.41
CA ASP A 80 3.70 3.32 -17.57
C ASP A 80 2.72 4.39 -17.05
N GLY A 81 1.83 4.90 -17.90
CA GLY A 81 0.86 5.95 -17.51
C GLY A 81 -0.31 5.47 -16.64
N LYS A 82 -0.39 4.18 -16.30
CA LYS A 82 -1.40 3.61 -15.40
C LYS A 82 -0.82 3.16 -14.06
N SER A 83 0.51 3.03 -13.97
CA SER A 83 1.16 2.59 -12.74
C SER A 83 1.14 3.69 -11.69
N THR A 84 0.66 3.34 -10.50
CA THR A 84 0.72 4.23 -9.33
C THR A 84 2.05 4.12 -8.58
N ALA A 85 2.92 3.15 -8.93
CA ALA A 85 4.25 2.99 -8.33
C ALA A 85 5.10 4.25 -8.46
N VAL A 86 4.95 4.96 -9.58
CA VAL A 86 5.70 6.20 -9.88
C VAL A 86 5.42 7.28 -8.85
N HIS A 87 4.25 7.29 -8.19
CA HIS A 87 3.92 8.27 -7.16
C HIS A 87 4.95 8.21 -6.02
N ALA A 88 5.23 7.00 -5.52
CA ALA A 88 6.21 6.79 -4.46
C ALA A 88 7.62 7.19 -4.90
N ALA A 89 8.03 6.82 -6.13
CA ALA A 89 9.36 7.15 -6.65
C ALA A 89 9.60 8.66 -6.82
N VAL A 90 8.56 9.41 -7.20
CA VAL A 90 8.65 10.88 -7.35
C VAL A 90 8.66 11.59 -5.99
N LEU A 91 7.87 11.12 -5.03
CA LEU A 91 7.68 11.76 -3.72
C LEU A 91 8.76 11.38 -2.70
N ALA A 92 9.32 10.17 -2.80
CA ALA A 92 10.37 9.63 -1.94
C ALA A 92 11.58 9.13 -2.76
N PRO A 93 12.24 9.98 -3.57
CA PRO A 93 13.28 9.56 -4.52
C PRO A 93 14.56 9.06 -3.83
N GLU A 94 14.74 9.26 -2.53
CA GLU A 94 15.88 8.72 -1.77
C GLU A 94 15.63 7.30 -1.26
N HIS A 95 14.37 6.88 -1.19
CA HIS A 95 13.95 5.63 -0.55
C HIS A 95 13.32 4.63 -1.51
N VAL A 96 12.86 5.08 -2.68
CA VAL A 96 12.10 4.25 -3.62
C VAL A 96 12.85 4.11 -4.94
N ARG A 97 12.99 2.87 -5.43
CA ARG A 97 13.54 2.55 -6.76
C ARG A 97 12.55 1.69 -7.53
N ILE A 98 12.43 1.95 -8.83
CA ILE A 98 11.64 1.13 -9.75
C ILE A 98 12.59 0.44 -10.72
N HIS A 99 12.53 -0.89 -10.76
CA HIS A 99 13.31 -1.76 -11.63
C HIS A 99 12.41 -2.38 -12.69
N THR A 100 12.84 -2.39 -13.95
CA THR A 100 12.03 -2.98 -15.04
C THR A 100 12.48 -4.40 -15.32
N TYR A 101 11.62 -5.38 -15.02
CA TYR A 101 11.90 -6.79 -15.24
C TYR A 101 12.21 -7.11 -16.73
N PRO A 102 13.28 -7.86 -17.05
CA PRO A 102 14.07 -8.74 -16.17
C PRO A 102 15.29 -8.10 -15.48
N ASP A 103 15.53 -6.79 -15.68
CA ASP A 103 16.63 -6.07 -15.05
C ASP A 103 16.25 -5.67 -13.62
N ILE A 104 16.58 -6.55 -12.67
CA ILE A 104 16.28 -6.41 -11.24
C ILE A 104 17.52 -6.78 -10.41
N PRO A 105 17.66 -6.21 -9.19
CA PRO A 105 18.69 -6.61 -8.25
C PRO A 105 18.61 -8.10 -7.88
N ASP A 106 19.73 -8.64 -7.41
CA ASP A 106 19.80 -9.99 -6.85
C ASP A 106 19.68 -9.93 -5.33
N TYR A 107 18.55 -10.38 -4.78
CA TYR A 107 18.26 -10.31 -3.35
C TYR A 107 18.61 -11.61 -2.59
N ARG A 108 19.25 -12.60 -3.22
CA ARG A 108 19.48 -13.93 -2.62
C ARG A 108 20.30 -13.90 -1.33
N LEU A 109 21.15 -12.90 -1.15
CA LEU A 109 22.03 -12.75 0.01
C LEU A 109 21.48 -11.76 1.06
N ASP A 110 20.38 -11.07 0.77
CA ASP A 110 19.84 -10.03 1.64
C ASP A 110 18.84 -10.59 2.67
N LYS A 111 19.26 -10.72 3.93
CA LYS A 111 18.43 -11.29 5.00
C LYS A 111 17.33 -10.35 5.52
N ASP A 112 17.52 -9.04 5.37
CA ASP A 112 16.62 -7.98 5.86
C ASP A 112 15.69 -7.45 4.76
N VAL A 113 15.56 -8.19 3.66
CA VAL A 113 14.66 -7.91 2.54
C VAL A 113 13.42 -8.79 2.64
N VAL A 114 12.26 -8.19 2.45
CA VAL A 114 10.98 -8.89 2.36
C VAL A 114 10.32 -8.63 1.01
N LEU A 115 9.54 -9.60 0.55
CA LEU A 115 8.68 -9.45 -0.62
C LEU A 115 7.24 -9.23 -0.18
N ILE A 116 6.65 -8.10 -0.54
CA ILE A 116 5.24 -7.80 -0.27
C ILE A 116 4.40 -8.53 -1.32
N PHE A 117 3.98 -9.74 -0.98
CA PHE A 117 3.25 -10.62 -1.89
C PHE A 117 2.49 -11.68 -1.09
N PRO A 118 1.17 -11.85 -1.29
CA PRO A 118 0.40 -12.86 -0.58
C PRO A 118 0.79 -14.27 -1.05
N SER A 119 1.13 -15.15 -0.13
CA SER A 119 1.53 -16.55 -0.37
C SER A 119 1.04 -17.44 0.77
N ALA A 120 0.97 -18.75 0.55
CA ALA A 120 0.52 -19.71 1.57
C ALA A 120 1.41 -19.76 2.83
N LYS A 121 2.61 -19.18 2.78
CA LYS A 121 3.56 -19.10 3.90
C LYS A 121 3.92 -17.65 4.23
N SER A 122 3.06 -16.70 3.86
CA SER A 122 3.34 -15.28 4.13
C SER A 122 3.26 -14.97 5.61
N LEU A 123 4.17 -14.12 6.05
CA LEU A 123 4.11 -13.51 7.37
C LEU A 123 3.17 -12.31 7.32
N THR A 124 2.55 -11.99 8.45
CA THR A 124 1.90 -10.68 8.64
C THR A 124 2.96 -9.64 9.01
N VAL A 125 2.65 -8.35 8.84
CA VAL A 125 3.57 -7.30 9.32
C VAL A 125 3.82 -7.40 10.84
N PRO A 126 2.80 -7.60 11.71
CA PRO A 126 3.03 -7.85 13.15
C PRO A 126 4.03 -8.99 13.46
N GLN A 127 4.03 -10.08 12.68
CA GLN A 127 4.97 -11.18 12.89
C GLN A 127 6.44 -10.79 12.64
N LEU A 128 6.70 -9.77 11.81
CA LEU A 128 8.04 -9.20 11.65
C LEU A 128 8.54 -8.55 12.96
N PHE A 129 7.61 -8.08 13.78
CA PHE A 129 7.86 -7.45 15.08
C PHE A 129 7.71 -8.44 16.24
N GLU A 130 7.81 -9.75 15.96
CA GLU A 130 7.74 -10.84 16.94
C GLU A 130 6.41 -10.86 17.72
N ARG A 131 5.34 -10.27 17.18
CA ARG A 131 4.02 -10.33 17.81
C ARG A 131 3.42 -11.73 17.67
N ASN A 132 2.79 -12.20 18.74
CA ASN A 132 2.18 -13.51 18.84
C ASN A 132 0.83 -13.58 18.10
N VAL A 133 0.89 -13.49 16.78
CA VAL A 133 -0.28 -13.52 15.92
C VAL A 133 -0.10 -14.52 14.79
N GLN A 134 -1.20 -15.10 14.33
CA GLN A 134 -1.20 -16.04 13.23
C GLN A 134 -2.33 -15.72 12.24
N LEU A 135 -2.06 -15.94 10.95
CA LEU A 135 -3.10 -15.98 9.93
C LEU A 135 -3.97 -17.22 10.16
N LYS A 136 -5.29 -17.06 10.27
CA LYS A 136 -6.19 -18.22 10.13
C LYS A 136 -6.12 -18.68 8.68
N ILE A 137 -5.56 -19.87 8.47
CA ILE A 137 -5.48 -20.54 7.15
C ILE A 137 -6.30 -21.84 7.18
N ASP A 138 -7.01 -22.11 8.28
CA ASP A 138 -7.56 -23.43 8.61
C ASP A 138 -8.71 -23.85 7.68
N ASP A 139 -9.46 -22.89 7.15
CA ASP A 139 -10.21 -23.12 5.93
C ASP A 139 -9.24 -22.96 4.76
N ASN A 140 -9.01 -24.04 4.00
CA ASN A 140 -8.30 -24.01 2.71
C ASN A 140 -9.06 -23.16 1.64
N TYR A 141 -9.79 -22.13 2.06
CA TYR A 141 -10.62 -21.24 1.28
C TYR A 141 -11.60 -21.99 0.35
N GLY A 142 -12.01 -23.21 0.75
CA GLY A 142 -12.85 -24.12 -0.02
C GLY A 142 -12.13 -25.03 -1.03
N LEU A 143 -10.79 -25.12 -1.01
CA LEU A 143 -10.01 -26.00 -1.88
C LEU A 143 -9.86 -27.43 -1.27
N PRO A 144 -9.82 -28.49 -2.09
CA PRO A 144 -9.58 -29.85 -1.61
C PRO A 144 -8.17 -30.04 -1.02
N LYS A 145 -8.04 -30.99 -0.09
CA LYS A 145 -6.74 -31.39 0.50
C LYS A 145 -5.77 -31.80 -0.63
N GLY A 146 -4.58 -31.19 -0.68
CA GLY A 146 -3.56 -31.43 -1.73
C GLY A 146 -3.50 -30.37 -2.84
N HIS A 147 -4.38 -29.36 -2.83
CA HIS A 147 -4.27 -28.20 -3.73
C HIS A 147 -3.56 -27.04 -3.04
N HIS A 148 -2.42 -26.62 -3.59
CA HIS A 148 -1.74 -25.40 -3.13
C HIS A 148 -2.44 -24.17 -3.69
N MET A 149 -2.93 -23.30 -2.81
CA MET A 149 -3.39 -21.97 -3.19
C MET A 149 -2.21 -21.17 -3.72
N GLY A 150 -2.10 -21.08 -5.04
CA GLY A 150 -1.12 -20.20 -5.69
C GLY A 150 -1.48 -18.75 -5.43
N THR A 151 -1.02 -18.20 -4.30
CA THR A 151 -0.74 -16.77 -4.01
C THR A 151 -1.81 -15.73 -4.39
N MET A 152 -3.07 -16.12 -4.60
CA MET A 152 -4.14 -15.24 -5.05
C MET A 152 -5.36 -15.42 -4.15
N LEU A 153 -5.26 -14.84 -2.96
CA LEU A 153 -6.30 -14.87 -1.94
C LEU A 153 -7.63 -14.41 -2.53
N ARG A 154 -8.61 -15.32 -2.60
CA ARG A 154 -9.97 -15.03 -3.09
C ARG A 154 -10.92 -14.57 -1.97
N ARG A 155 -10.47 -14.61 -0.73
CA ARG A 155 -11.16 -14.07 0.46
C ARG A 155 -10.29 -12.99 1.10
N ARG A 156 -10.90 -12.18 1.96
CA ARG A 156 -10.19 -11.16 2.72
C ARG A 156 -9.37 -11.80 3.84
N VAL A 157 -8.20 -11.23 4.12
CA VAL A 157 -7.38 -11.51 5.30
C VAL A 157 -7.97 -10.71 6.46
N ASP A 158 -9.17 -11.07 6.88
CA ASP A 158 -9.83 -10.47 8.06
C ASP A 158 -9.53 -11.30 9.33
N GLU A 159 -8.59 -12.26 9.22
CA GLU A 159 -8.48 -13.40 10.11
C GLU A 159 -7.05 -13.50 10.67
N ILE A 160 -6.63 -12.50 11.44
CA ILE A 160 -5.47 -12.65 12.34
C ILE A 160 -6.01 -13.04 13.71
N GLU A 161 -5.57 -14.18 14.25
CA GLU A 161 -5.81 -14.55 15.65
C GLU A 161 -4.60 -14.18 16.50
N VAL A 162 -4.89 -13.67 17.69
CA VAL A 162 -3.92 -13.67 18.79
C VAL A 162 -3.95 -15.06 19.40
N LEU A 163 -2.79 -15.71 19.50
CA LEU A 163 -2.70 -17.05 20.08
C LEU A 163 -2.88 -16.95 21.61
N GLU A 164 -4.00 -17.45 22.13
CA GLU A 164 -4.47 -17.24 23.52
C GLU A 164 -3.58 -17.87 24.62
N ASP A 165 -2.60 -18.72 24.26
CA ASP A 165 -1.85 -19.54 25.22
C ASP A 165 -0.49 -18.98 25.68
N GLN A 166 -0.14 -17.73 25.35
CA GLN A 166 1.05 -17.10 25.93
C GLN A 166 0.72 -15.69 26.44
N PRO A 167 1.16 -15.32 27.67
CA PRO A 167 1.06 -13.94 28.11
C PRO A 167 1.70 -13.06 27.04
N GLU A 168 1.05 -11.97 26.64
CA GLU A 168 1.62 -11.00 25.71
C GLU A 168 3.00 -10.57 26.23
N THR A 169 4.04 -11.23 25.76
CA THR A 169 5.37 -10.69 25.78
C THR A 169 5.38 -9.70 24.64
N THR A 170 4.73 -8.54 24.86
CA THR A 170 5.05 -7.35 24.10
C THR A 170 6.54 -7.16 24.32
N SER A 171 7.33 -7.65 23.36
CA SER A 171 8.77 -7.49 23.33
C SER A 171 9.00 -6.01 23.55
N LYS A 172 9.55 -5.63 24.71
CA LYS A 172 9.89 -4.24 25.07
C LYS A 172 11.01 -3.68 24.18
N ARG A 173 11.19 -4.22 22.97
CA ARG A 173 12.12 -3.71 21.99
C ARG A 173 11.66 -2.33 21.58
N SER A 174 12.51 -1.36 21.89
CA SER A 174 12.43 -0.03 21.32
C SER A 174 12.99 -0.09 19.90
N TYR A 175 12.17 0.33 18.94
CA TYR A 175 12.56 0.43 17.54
C TYR A 175 12.97 1.86 17.19
N THR A 176 13.94 1.95 16.29
CA THR A 176 14.47 3.13 15.63
C THR A 176 14.62 2.81 14.16
N TYR A 177 14.82 3.81 13.30
CA TYR A 177 15.08 3.56 11.87
C TYR A 177 16.31 2.65 11.63
N GLY A 178 17.24 2.59 12.59
CA GLY A 178 18.45 1.78 12.50
C GLY A 178 18.27 0.29 12.79
N ASN A 179 17.24 -0.10 13.55
CA ASN A 179 17.06 -1.47 14.05
C ASN A 179 15.69 -2.10 13.73
N LEU A 180 14.95 -1.54 12.77
CA LEU A 180 13.72 -2.17 12.27
C LEU A 180 14.00 -3.61 11.78
N PRO A 181 13.04 -4.54 11.95
CA PRO A 181 13.21 -5.95 11.55
C PRO A 181 13.28 -6.16 10.03
N VAL A 182 13.03 -5.09 9.26
CA VAL A 182 13.10 -5.06 7.80
C VAL A 182 13.77 -3.76 7.37
N ARG A 183 14.78 -3.86 6.50
CA ARG A 183 15.50 -2.70 5.95
C ARG A 183 15.05 -2.35 4.54
N ARG A 184 14.46 -3.32 3.82
CA ARG A 184 13.98 -3.12 2.47
C ARG A 184 12.75 -3.99 2.15
N ALA A 185 11.79 -3.42 1.45
CA ALA A 185 10.60 -4.11 0.97
C ALA A 185 10.54 -4.10 -0.55
N VAL A 186 10.32 -5.27 -1.15
CA VAL A 186 10.17 -5.45 -2.59
C VAL A 186 8.69 -5.56 -2.93
N PHE A 187 8.21 -4.79 -3.90
CA PHE A 187 6.87 -4.85 -4.45
C PHE A 187 6.91 -5.30 -5.92
N ILE A 188 5.84 -5.93 -6.40
CA ILE A 188 5.70 -6.29 -7.82
C ILE A 188 4.61 -5.43 -8.46
N ASP A 189 4.99 -4.55 -9.39
CA ASP A 189 4.07 -3.69 -10.14
C ASP A 189 3.74 -4.34 -11.49
N SER A 190 2.63 -5.08 -11.53
CA SER A 190 2.18 -5.80 -12.71
C SER A 190 0.72 -6.20 -12.59
N THR A 191 0.14 -6.71 -13.68
CA THR A 191 -1.12 -7.46 -13.56
C THR A 191 -0.93 -8.75 -12.76
N TRP A 192 -1.97 -9.23 -12.07
CA TRP A 192 -1.88 -10.43 -11.22
C TRP A 192 -1.45 -11.69 -11.99
N ASN A 193 -1.79 -11.79 -13.27
CA ASN A 193 -1.34 -12.89 -14.11
C ASN A 193 0.16 -12.81 -14.44
N GLN A 194 0.70 -11.60 -14.53
CA GLN A 194 2.10 -11.34 -14.89
C GLN A 194 3.05 -11.43 -13.68
N SER A 195 2.56 -11.20 -12.47
CA SER A 195 3.38 -11.22 -11.25
C SER A 195 4.02 -12.57 -10.97
N ARG A 196 3.40 -13.68 -11.40
CA ARG A 196 3.90 -15.05 -11.19
C ARG A 196 5.29 -15.30 -11.75
N GLY A 197 5.60 -14.72 -12.92
CA GLY A 197 6.92 -14.88 -13.53
C GLY A 197 8.01 -14.20 -12.71
N ILE A 198 7.71 -13.02 -12.18
CA ILE A 198 8.63 -12.26 -11.30
C ILE A 198 8.77 -12.98 -9.94
N TYR A 199 7.66 -13.46 -9.38
CA TYR A 199 7.65 -14.21 -8.13
C TYR A 199 8.48 -15.50 -8.20
N ALA A 200 8.50 -16.17 -9.36
CA ALA A 200 9.25 -17.39 -9.58
C ALA A 200 10.75 -17.17 -9.89
N ASP A 201 11.18 -15.93 -10.16
CA ASP A 201 12.57 -15.60 -10.48
C ASP A 201 13.51 -15.97 -9.31
N GLU A 202 14.67 -16.55 -9.60
CA GLU A 202 15.60 -17.02 -8.58
C GLU A 202 16.11 -15.92 -7.64
N ARG A 203 16.15 -14.66 -8.12
CA ARG A 203 16.58 -13.49 -7.34
C ARG A 203 15.54 -13.06 -6.31
N VAL A 204 14.29 -13.53 -6.44
CA VAL A 204 13.13 -13.07 -5.65
C VAL A 204 12.47 -14.22 -4.89
N ARG A 205 12.38 -15.42 -5.48
CA ARG A 205 11.62 -16.56 -4.95
C ARG A 205 12.01 -17.02 -3.53
N GLY A 206 13.23 -16.71 -3.10
CA GLY A 206 13.75 -17.05 -1.77
C GLY A 206 13.42 -16.04 -0.67
N LEU A 207 12.87 -14.87 -1.03
CA LEU A 207 12.54 -13.82 -0.06
C LEU A 207 11.38 -14.25 0.84
N ARG A 208 11.46 -13.81 2.11
CA ARG A 208 10.33 -13.91 3.04
C ARG A 208 9.17 -13.09 2.48
N THR A 209 8.03 -13.73 2.26
CA THR A 209 6.82 -13.05 1.80
C THR A 209 6.05 -12.46 2.97
N VAL A 210 5.57 -11.23 2.81
CA VAL A 210 4.73 -10.53 3.79
C VAL A 210 3.39 -10.17 3.14
N VAL A 211 2.30 -10.44 3.86
CA VAL A 211 0.94 -10.06 3.48
C VAL A 211 0.47 -8.90 4.33
N LEU A 212 -0.20 -7.95 3.68
CA LEU A 212 -0.73 -6.74 4.32
C LEU A 212 -2.14 -7.00 4.87
N GLN A 213 -2.54 -6.20 5.85
CA GLN A 213 -3.95 -6.07 6.19
C GLN A 213 -4.71 -5.47 5.01
N ASN A 214 -5.94 -5.95 4.81
CA ASN A 214 -6.75 -5.47 3.70
C ASN A 214 -7.38 -4.13 4.05
N ARG A 215 -7.62 -3.35 3.00
CA ARG A 215 -8.55 -2.23 3.01
C ARG A 215 -9.20 -2.13 1.64
N LEU A 216 -10.32 -1.43 1.53
CA LEU A 216 -10.96 -1.28 0.23
C LEU A 216 -10.19 -0.26 -0.63
N SER A 217 -9.73 -0.72 -1.79
CA SER A 217 -9.00 0.12 -2.74
C SER A 217 -9.90 1.18 -3.32
N GLN A 218 -9.37 2.40 -3.41
CA GLN A 218 -9.99 3.54 -4.09
C GLN A 218 -9.49 3.67 -5.54
N PHE A 219 -8.79 2.66 -6.06
CA PHE A 219 -8.27 2.70 -7.43
C PHE A 219 -9.36 2.42 -8.47
N TRP A 220 -9.58 3.38 -9.36
CA TRP A 220 -10.64 3.32 -10.37
C TRP A 220 -10.32 2.37 -11.54
N ARG A 221 -9.03 2.13 -11.84
CA ARG A 221 -8.61 1.23 -12.96
C ARG A 221 -8.39 -0.20 -12.48
N HIS A 222 -9.41 -0.78 -11.87
CA HIS A 222 -9.34 -2.16 -11.38
C HIS A 222 -9.18 -3.18 -12.51
N GLN A 223 -8.68 -4.38 -12.16
CA GLN A 223 -8.66 -5.51 -13.09
C GLN A 223 -10.02 -6.22 -13.09
N ARG A 224 -10.47 -6.69 -14.26
CA ARG A 224 -11.73 -7.42 -14.37
C ARG A 224 -11.67 -8.69 -13.50
N GLY A 225 -12.69 -8.89 -12.67
CA GLY A 225 -12.77 -10.04 -11.75
C GLY A 225 -11.87 -9.94 -10.52
N SER A 226 -11.12 -8.84 -10.32
CA SER A 226 -10.37 -8.63 -9.09
C SER A 226 -11.26 -8.16 -7.93
N PRO A 227 -11.03 -8.66 -6.71
CA PRO A 227 -11.70 -8.17 -5.51
C PRO A 227 -11.46 -6.69 -5.21
N ARG A 228 -12.33 -6.08 -4.38
CA ARG A 228 -12.19 -4.66 -4.00
C ARG A 228 -11.00 -4.36 -3.10
N TRP A 229 -10.50 -5.34 -2.37
CA TRP A 229 -9.32 -5.20 -1.50
C TRP A 229 -7.99 -5.38 -2.23
N TYR A 230 -8.00 -5.54 -3.55
CA TYR A 230 -6.77 -5.54 -4.34
C TYR A 230 -6.29 -4.10 -4.51
N LEU A 231 -5.33 -3.73 -3.68
CA LEU A 231 -4.73 -2.39 -3.63
C LEU A 231 -3.95 -2.06 -4.91
N ALA A 232 -3.99 -0.79 -5.31
CA ALA A 232 -3.00 -0.26 -6.24
C ALA A 232 -1.61 -0.25 -5.56
N THR A 233 -0.54 -0.26 -6.36
CA THR A 233 0.84 -0.32 -5.84
C THR A 233 1.12 0.77 -4.80
N ILE A 234 0.66 2.01 -5.03
CA ILE A 234 0.84 3.10 -4.04
C ILE A 234 0.04 2.88 -2.74
N GLU A 235 -1.16 2.32 -2.83
CA GLU A 235 -1.97 2.01 -1.65
C GLU A 235 -1.34 0.88 -0.85
N ALA A 236 -0.77 -0.12 -1.52
CA ALA A 236 -0.04 -1.22 -0.89
C ALA A 236 1.24 -0.72 -0.20
N ILE A 237 1.98 0.20 -0.83
CA ILE A 237 3.16 0.83 -0.21
C ILE A 237 2.75 1.61 1.04
N HIS A 238 1.72 2.46 0.94
CA HIS A 238 1.19 3.21 2.07
C HIS A 238 0.75 2.27 3.22
N GLN A 239 -0.03 1.24 2.90
CA GLN A 239 -0.52 0.27 3.87
C GLN A 239 0.64 -0.45 4.59
N PHE A 240 1.66 -0.86 3.84
CA PHE A 240 2.84 -1.50 4.42
C PHE A 240 3.59 -0.59 5.39
N VAL A 241 3.90 0.66 4.99
CA VAL A 241 4.66 1.57 5.86
C VAL A 241 3.84 2.02 7.08
N LEU A 242 2.51 2.15 6.94
CA LEU A 242 1.59 2.35 8.06
C LEU A 242 1.69 1.20 9.07
N GLU A 243 1.56 -0.05 8.60
CA GLU A 243 1.62 -1.23 9.48
C GLU A 243 2.99 -1.37 10.15
N VAL A 244 4.09 -1.13 9.43
CA VAL A 244 5.46 -1.12 9.98
C VAL A 244 5.57 -0.08 11.08
N HIS A 245 5.09 1.13 10.84
CA HIS A 245 5.19 2.24 11.79
C HIS A 245 4.36 2.01 13.03
N VAL A 246 3.11 1.54 12.89
CA VAL A 246 2.25 1.24 14.04
C VAL A 246 2.86 0.14 14.91
N ASN A 247 3.45 -0.90 14.32
CA ASN A 247 4.11 -1.95 15.11
C ASN A 247 5.44 -1.48 15.74
N ALA A 248 6.13 -0.51 15.16
CA ALA A 248 7.39 0.04 15.69
C ALA A 248 7.18 1.09 16.80
N TRP A 249 6.24 2.02 16.59
CA TRP A 249 6.13 3.26 17.37
C TRP A 249 4.73 3.55 17.92
N GLY A 250 3.73 2.78 17.49
CA GLY A 250 2.34 2.90 17.91
C GLY A 250 1.48 3.75 16.96
N LEU A 251 0.20 3.90 17.31
CA LEU A 251 -0.77 4.74 16.61
C LEU A 251 -1.15 5.93 17.51
N ASN A 252 -1.14 7.15 16.98
CA ASN A 252 -1.61 8.30 17.75
C ASN A 252 -3.13 8.21 17.94
N SER A 253 -3.59 8.24 19.20
CA SER A 253 -5.02 8.14 19.55
C SER A 253 -5.88 9.27 18.95
N ALA A 254 -5.27 10.41 18.62
CA ALA A 254 -5.93 11.55 17.99
C ALA A 254 -5.97 11.45 16.46
N TYR A 255 -5.25 10.50 15.83
CA TYR A 255 -5.19 10.41 14.38
C TYR A 255 -6.46 9.74 13.81
N ARG A 256 -7.15 10.45 12.91
CA ARG A 256 -8.46 10.05 12.34
C ARG A 256 -8.42 9.76 10.84
N GLY A 257 -7.24 9.78 10.23
CA GLY A 257 -7.09 9.53 8.78
C GLY A 257 -7.43 8.09 8.37
N LEU A 258 -7.58 7.17 9.32
CA LEU A 258 -7.97 5.77 9.04
C LEU A 258 -9.48 5.56 8.96
N ASP A 259 -10.30 6.48 9.51
CA ASP A 259 -11.74 6.32 9.71
C ASP A 259 -12.51 5.99 8.40
N ASN A 260 -12.03 6.50 7.27
CA ASN A 260 -12.69 6.36 5.97
C ASN A 260 -11.93 5.47 4.98
N LEU A 261 -10.81 4.86 5.39
CA LEU A 261 -10.02 3.98 4.52
C LEU A 261 -10.63 2.58 4.34
N GLU A 262 -11.76 2.29 5.01
CA GLU A 262 -12.44 0.99 4.98
C GLU A 262 -11.42 -0.16 5.26
N ILE A 263 -10.54 0.05 6.24
CA ILE A 263 -9.56 -0.95 6.71
C ILE A 263 -10.30 -2.03 7.50
N THR A 264 -9.80 -3.26 7.43
CA THR A 264 -10.37 -4.40 8.13
C THR A 264 -10.27 -4.27 9.66
N GLU A 265 -11.27 -4.76 10.37
CA GLU A 265 -11.33 -4.73 11.84
C GLU A 265 -10.08 -5.34 12.49
N GLY A 266 -9.49 -6.38 11.89
CA GLY A 266 -8.26 -7.00 12.37
C GLY A 266 -7.09 -6.02 12.54
N PHE A 267 -6.97 -5.02 11.66
CA PHE A 267 -5.95 -3.98 11.82
C PHE A 267 -6.21 -3.14 13.07
N HIS A 268 -7.46 -2.71 13.29
CA HIS A 268 -7.83 -1.89 14.45
C HIS A 268 -7.61 -2.64 15.76
N GLN A 269 -7.96 -3.92 15.82
CA GLN A 269 -7.70 -4.78 16.98
C GLN A 269 -6.21 -4.92 17.26
N LEU A 270 -5.38 -5.09 16.22
CA LEU A 270 -3.93 -5.19 16.36
C LEU A 270 -3.26 -3.87 16.72
N ALA A 271 -3.82 -2.74 16.29
CA ALA A 271 -3.33 -1.41 16.58
C ALA A 271 -3.76 -0.92 17.98
N ALA A 272 -4.92 -1.33 18.48
CA ALA A 272 -5.49 -0.90 19.77
C ALA A 272 -4.50 -0.98 20.96
N PRO A 273 -3.79 -2.10 21.22
CA PRO A 273 -2.83 -2.17 22.33
C PRO A 273 -1.55 -1.33 22.09
N LEU A 274 -1.33 -0.86 20.86
CA LEU A 274 -0.18 -0.02 20.49
C LEU A 274 -0.56 1.47 20.39
N THR A 275 -1.83 1.81 20.59
CA THR A 275 -2.31 3.18 20.55
C THR A 275 -1.73 3.98 21.72
N ARG A 276 -1.27 5.20 21.44
CA ARG A 276 -0.62 6.09 22.39
C ARG A 276 -1.21 7.48 22.32
N GLU A 277 -1.35 8.14 23.47
CA GLU A 277 -1.62 9.56 23.51
C GLU A 277 -0.36 10.33 23.13
N ALA A 278 -0.50 11.24 22.16
CA ALA A 278 0.54 12.15 21.73
C ALA A 278 -0.13 13.43 21.20
N PRO A 279 0.59 14.58 21.14
CA PRO A 279 0.04 15.80 20.59
C PRO A 279 -0.53 15.58 19.19
N SER A 280 -1.63 16.27 18.88
CA SER A 280 -2.36 16.07 17.62
C SER A 280 -1.52 16.37 16.39
N GLU A 281 -0.51 17.21 16.55
CA GLU A 281 0.42 17.74 15.55
C GLU A 281 1.74 16.98 15.45
N ASP A 282 2.01 16.06 16.38
CA ASP A 282 3.25 15.30 16.42
C ASP A 282 3.35 14.37 15.21
N VAL A 283 4.27 14.68 14.31
CA VAL A 283 4.58 13.93 13.09
C VAL A 283 6.07 13.60 13.03
N GLU A 284 6.75 13.58 14.18
CA GLU A 284 8.12 13.13 14.26
C GLU A 284 8.26 11.69 13.74
N ARG A 285 9.46 11.38 13.24
CA ARG A 285 9.68 10.15 12.46
C ARG A 285 9.43 8.86 13.24
N GLU A 286 9.65 8.91 14.56
CA GLU A 286 9.56 7.79 15.50
C GLU A 286 8.51 8.03 16.60
N SER A 287 7.68 9.09 16.48
CA SER A 287 6.50 9.26 17.32
C SER A 287 5.36 8.36 16.83
N PRO A 288 4.26 8.17 17.60
CA PRO A 288 3.14 7.35 17.15
C PRO A 288 2.58 7.81 15.79
N TYR A 289 2.08 6.88 14.98
CA TYR A 289 1.60 7.18 13.63
C TYR A 289 0.51 8.25 13.67
N ASN A 290 0.73 9.32 12.93
CA ASN A 290 -0.14 10.47 12.81
C ASN A 290 -0.17 11.01 11.38
N GLY A 291 0.06 10.15 10.38
CA GLY A 291 0.02 10.52 8.96
C GLY A 291 1.37 10.87 8.34
N GLN A 292 2.49 10.43 8.94
CA GLN A 292 3.86 10.66 8.46
C GLN A 292 4.04 10.28 6.97
N TYR A 293 3.25 9.33 6.46
CA TYR A 293 3.35 8.81 5.09
C TYR A 293 2.09 9.04 4.25
N ASP A 294 1.11 9.80 4.73
CA ASP A 294 -0.15 10.06 4.02
C ASP A 294 0.10 10.72 2.65
N ASN A 295 1.13 11.56 2.58
CA ASN A 295 1.57 12.20 1.34
C ASN A 295 2.00 11.21 0.25
N LEU A 296 2.23 9.92 0.52
CA LEU A 296 2.37 8.90 -0.54
C LEU A 296 1.14 8.88 -1.46
N LEU A 297 -0.03 9.21 -0.92
CA LEU A 297 -1.28 9.30 -1.63
C LEU A 297 -1.52 10.67 -2.27
N TYR A 298 -0.58 11.63 -2.23
CA TYR A 298 -0.76 12.99 -2.78
C TYR A 298 -1.26 13.00 -4.23
N PHE A 299 -0.54 12.34 -5.15
CA PHE A 299 -1.00 12.22 -6.54
C PHE A 299 -2.24 11.34 -6.68
N PHE A 300 -2.41 10.38 -5.79
CA PHE A 300 -3.54 9.45 -5.84
C PHE A 300 -4.86 10.14 -5.46
N ALA A 301 -4.85 10.99 -4.43
CA ALA A 301 -5.96 11.83 -4.01
C ALA A 301 -6.34 12.84 -5.10
N ASN A 302 -5.36 13.55 -5.69
CA ASN A 302 -5.62 14.43 -6.82
C ASN A 302 -6.28 13.70 -8.00
N MET A 303 -5.76 12.53 -8.38
CA MET A 303 -6.34 11.73 -9.46
C MET A 303 -7.75 11.25 -9.11
N TYR A 304 -7.97 10.82 -7.87
CA TYR A 304 -9.29 10.44 -7.37
C TYR A 304 -10.28 11.61 -7.52
N ASP A 305 -9.91 12.81 -7.08
CA ASP A 305 -10.77 14.00 -7.18
C ASP A 305 -11.08 14.37 -8.63
N LEU A 306 -10.07 14.34 -9.51
CA LEU A 306 -10.24 14.60 -10.94
C LEU A 306 -11.25 13.64 -11.57
N ILE A 307 -11.20 12.36 -11.22
CA ILE A 307 -12.11 11.37 -11.79
C ILE A 307 -13.53 11.61 -11.32
N HIS A 308 -13.72 11.89 -10.03
CA HIS A 308 -15.03 12.13 -9.46
C HIS A 308 -15.65 13.47 -9.88
N LYS A 309 -14.84 14.39 -10.45
CA LYS A 309 -15.35 15.56 -11.16
C LYS A 309 -16.02 15.21 -12.49
N TYR A 310 -15.59 14.15 -13.17
CA TYR A 310 -16.08 13.76 -14.50
C TYR A 310 -16.99 12.53 -14.50
N TYR A 311 -16.94 11.71 -13.46
CA TYR A 311 -17.68 10.47 -13.35
C TYR A 311 -18.38 10.39 -11.99
N ASP A 312 -19.66 10.00 -11.97
CA ASP A 312 -20.33 9.70 -10.71
C ASP A 312 -19.68 8.46 -10.08
N HIS A 313 -19.27 8.61 -8.82
CA HIS A 313 -18.74 7.52 -8.00
C HIS A 313 -19.67 6.29 -8.04
N ASN A 314 -20.99 6.49 -7.98
CA ASN A 314 -21.97 5.42 -7.93
C ASN A 314 -22.12 4.68 -9.26
N ASP A 315 -21.71 5.29 -10.37
CA ASP A 315 -21.74 4.65 -11.68
C ASP A 315 -20.46 3.89 -12.01
N LEU A 316 -19.37 4.18 -11.31
CA LEU A 316 -18.09 3.53 -11.53
C LEU A 316 -18.09 2.08 -11.01
N ILE A 317 -17.88 1.13 -11.93
CA ILE A 317 -17.82 -0.31 -11.62
C ILE A 317 -16.80 -0.60 -10.52
N SER A 318 -15.66 0.12 -10.49
CA SER A 318 -14.59 -0.03 -9.48
C SER A 318 -15.12 -0.05 -8.05
N TYR A 319 -16.14 0.75 -7.75
CA TYR A 319 -16.67 0.97 -6.40
C TYR A 319 -17.94 0.17 -6.09
N ARG A 320 -18.52 -0.50 -7.10
CA ARG A 320 -19.70 -1.38 -6.99
C ARG A 320 -19.39 -2.87 -7.02
N ARG A 321 -18.12 -3.26 -7.17
CA ARG A 321 -17.71 -4.67 -7.18
C ARG A 321 -18.10 -5.38 -5.86
N PRO A 322 -18.31 -6.70 -5.89
CA PRO A 322 -18.53 -7.48 -4.67
C PRO A 322 -17.41 -7.28 -3.64
N ILE A 323 -17.83 -7.26 -2.37
CA ILE A 323 -17.02 -7.24 -1.15
C ILE A 323 -16.73 -8.65 -0.67
#